data_AF-A0A6H5IEW7-F1
#
_entry.id   AF-A0A6H5IEW7-F1
#
_cell.length_a   1.000
_cell.length_b   1.000
_cell.length_c   1.000
_cell.angle_alpha   90.00
_cell.angle_beta   90.00
_cell.angle_gamma   90.00
#
_symmetry.space_group_name_H-M   'P 1'
#
loop_
_entity.id
_entity.type
_entity.pdbx_description
1 polymer ?
#
loop_
_entity_poly.entity_id
_entity_poly.type
_entity_poly.pdbx_seq_one_letter_code
_entity_poly.pdbx_strand_id
1 'polypeptide(L)'
;MTRSRTGKNGKNKKSESEKDDKIEDNYEFPRDTEEQENANAHYERFARRCEERVRKIGDDLNQVVQETIRRLEQVYVSDCELRREQEAQSILRAQAQQRNNTHQASRNESQPSGGSQNSQSRSQHSSGVPAQIPHTAPAQIQRPYGLQPTKLTIPTFSAAEYEKPIQFLRDFMDYYHAVGLTEWHFYHVIKQALKGPAGEWWYHVSDNVTTIHDFQRRFKERFWSRMIQARKREKLETGYYNADGNQSRSEYVIAIYNQIKALDAPPSEVDMIDKFSRHFDYETQNAIIAQRLRRVDELIEFLDRLDNVGKLNHDKPPERSPFARREPYYTRAPEFTSPNRILPGRHIPRREEYHRDFRRDNTRNYQSNRPANVHEIDIHETEEEFPRDDVSAESNQQGSGNE
;
A
#
# COMPACT_ATOMS: atom_id res chain seq x y z
N MET A 1 -51.33 -11.86 -0.82
CA MET A 1 -50.89 -13.10 -0.13
C MET A 1 -49.97 -12.70 1.01
N THR A 2 -50.52 -12.74 2.21
CA THR A 2 -49.91 -12.36 3.48
C THR A 2 -49.14 -13.54 4.07
N ARG A 3 -47.94 -13.31 4.61
CA ARG A 3 -47.40 -14.12 5.71
C ARG A 3 -46.39 -13.34 6.52
N SER A 4 -46.91 -12.76 7.59
CA SER A 4 -46.20 -12.33 8.79
C SER A 4 -45.50 -13.53 9.44
N ARG A 5 -44.29 -13.33 9.97
CA ARG A 5 -43.78 -14.17 11.05
C ARG A 5 -42.95 -13.34 12.03
N THR A 6 -43.65 -12.93 13.08
CA THR A 6 -43.11 -12.44 14.35
C THR A 6 -42.43 -13.59 15.10
N GLY A 7 -41.31 -13.30 15.77
CA GLY A 7 -40.65 -14.24 16.67
C GLY A 7 -39.65 -13.53 17.58
N LYS A 8 -40.18 -12.88 18.64
CA LYS A 8 -39.41 -12.41 19.80
C LYS A 8 -38.79 -13.60 20.52
N ASN A 9 -37.54 -13.46 20.97
CA ASN A 9 -37.08 -14.10 22.21
C ASN A 9 -35.89 -13.33 22.78
N GLY A 10 -36.19 -12.44 23.71
CA GLY A 10 -35.24 -11.96 24.69
C GLY A 10 -35.25 -12.88 25.90
N LYS A 11 -34.09 -13.36 26.32
CA LYS A 11 -33.87 -13.89 27.67
C LYS A 11 -32.49 -13.48 28.17
N ASN A 12 -32.53 -12.63 29.19
CA ASN A 12 -31.62 -12.47 30.31
C ASN A 12 -30.37 -13.36 30.32
N LYS A 13 -29.18 -12.74 30.28
CA LYS A 13 -28.00 -13.29 30.95
C LYS A 13 -27.70 -12.45 32.18
N LYS A 14 -28.09 -13.04 33.30
CA LYS A 14 -27.82 -12.67 34.68
C LYS A 14 -26.33 -12.86 34.93
N SER A 15 -25.73 -11.86 35.54
CA SER A 15 -24.42 -11.89 36.19
C SER A 15 -24.36 -13.03 37.20
N GLU A 16 -23.36 -13.90 37.07
CA GLU A 16 -22.98 -14.86 38.10
C GLU A 16 -21.46 -14.75 38.25
N SER A 17 -21.09 -13.85 39.16
CA SER A 17 -19.78 -13.77 39.78
C SER A 17 -19.64 -14.91 40.78
N GLU A 18 -18.39 -15.33 40.98
CA GLU A 18 -17.87 -15.75 42.28
C GLU A 18 -18.26 -17.16 42.76
N LYS A 19 -17.51 -18.16 42.27
CA LYS A 19 -17.16 -19.39 43.02
C LYS A 19 -15.79 -19.91 42.57
N ASP A 20 -14.74 -19.24 43.08
CA ASP A 20 -13.41 -19.83 43.21
C ASP A 20 -13.42 -20.74 44.46
N ASP A 21 -13.97 -21.94 44.31
CA ASP A 21 -13.79 -23.00 45.30
C ASP A 21 -12.85 -24.04 44.71
N LYS A 22 -11.79 -24.29 45.49
CA LYS A 22 -10.73 -25.27 45.27
C LYS A 22 -11.31 -26.66 45.00
N ILE A 23 -11.31 -27.04 43.75
CA ILE A 23 -11.45 -28.43 43.33
C ILE A 23 -10.03 -28.95 43.08
N GLU A 24 -9.36 -29.39 44.14
CA GLU A 24 -8.27 -30.37 44.02
C GLU A 24 -8.92 -31.74 43.75
N ASP A 25 -9.48 -31.89 42.56
CA ASP A 25 -9.90 -33.19 42.07
C ASP A 25 -8.64 -33.98 41.76
N ASN A 26 -8.40 -34.96 42.63
CA ASN A 26 -7.53 -36.09 42.42
C ASN A 26 -8.03 -36.84 41.17
N TYR A 27 -7.66 -36.34 39.98
CA TYR A 27 -7.88 -36.99 38.70
C TYR A 27 -6.97 -38.22 38.66
N GLU A 28 -7.48 -39.33 39.18
CA GLU A 28 -6.89 -40.64 38.94
C GLU A 28 -6.90 -40.87 37.43
N PHE A 29 -5.72 -40.70 36.83
CA PHE A 29 -5.47 -41.00 35.43
C PHE A 29 -5.94 -42.45 35.19
N PRO A 30 -6.94 -42.67 34.32
CA PRO A 30 -7.36 -44.02 33.96
C PRO A 30 -6.13 -44.79 33.46
N ARG A 31 -5.70 -45.81 34.21
CA ARG A 31 -4.57 -46.67 33.86
C ARG A 31 -4.95 -47.77 32.86
N ASP A 32 -6.13 -47.67 32.27
CA ASP A 32 -6.59 -48.60 31.26
C ASP A 32 -6.04 -48.12 29.91
N THR A 33 -4.86 -48.63 29.58
CA THR A 33 -4.14 -48.37 28.32
C THR A 33 -5.01 -48.58 27.08
N GLU A 34 -6.03 -49.44 27.16
CA GLU A 34 -6.96 -49.75 26.08
C GLU A 34 -7.90 -48.58 25.73
N GLU A 35 -8.36 -47.79 26.71
CA GLU A 35 -9.24 -46.64 26.45
C GLU A 35 -8.46 -45.50 25.77
N GLN A 36 -7.20 -45.29 26.19
CA GLN A 36 -6.30 -44.33 25.57
C GLN A 36 -5.94 -44.71 24.13
N GLU A 37 -5.69 -45.99 23.85
CA GLU A 37 -5.44 -46.49 22.50
C GLU A 37 -6.65 -46.32 21.58
N ASN A 38 -7.86 -46.57 22.08
CA ASN A 38 -9.09 -46.38 21.31
C ASN A 38 -9.36 -44.88 21.01
N ALA A 39 -9.10 -44.00 21.99
CA ALA A 39 -9.18 -42.56 21.78
C ALA A 39 -8.19 -42.08 20.71
N ASN A 40 -6.93 -42.53 20.77
CA ASN A 40 -5.91 -42.21 19.78
C ASN A 40 -6.32 -42.69 18.37
N ALA A 41 -6.82 -43.92 18.24
CA ALA A 41 -7.31 -44.45 16.97
C ALA A 41 -8.49 -43.62 16.42
N HIS A 42 -9.38 -43.12 17.29
CA HIS A 42 -10.46 -42.23 16.88
C HIS A 42 -9.93 -40.89 16.36
N TYR A 43 -8.95 -40.29 17.05
CA TYR A 43 -8.31 -39.05 16.61
C TYR A 43 -7.60 -39.22 15.26
N GLU A 44 -6.86 -40.30 15.03
CA GLU A 44 -6.20 -40.55 13.74
C GLU A 44 -7.22 -40.73 12.60
N ARG A 45 -8.32 -41.44 12.83
CA ARG A 45 -9.41 -41.57 11.84
C ARG A 45 -10.09 -40.24 11.54
N PHE A 46 -10.21 -39.37 12.54
CA PHE A 46 -10.72 -38.03 12.34
C PHE A 46 -9.75 -37.16 11.54
N ALA A 47 -8.46 -37.17 11.89
CA ALA A 47 -7.41 -36.44 11.18
C ALA A 47 -7.33 -36.83 9.70
N ARG A 48 -7.31 -38.14 9.39
CA ARG A 48 -7.32 -38.64 8.00
C ARG A 48 -8.54 -38.16 7.21
N ARG A 49 -9.74 -38.15 7.81
CA ARG A 49 -10.95 -37.63 7.15
C ARG A 49 -10.87 -36.14 6.89
N CYS A 50 -10.26 -35.36 7.79
CA CYS A 50 -10.03 -33.94 7.57
C CYS A 50 -9.04 -33.70 6.43
N GLU A 51 -7.92 -34.42 6.40
CA GLU A 51 -6.92 -34.34 5.32
C GLU A 51 -7.51 -34.71 3.96
N GLU A 52 -8.30 -35.78 3.89
CA GLU A 52 -8.96 -36.20 2.66
C GLU A 52 -9.95 -35.15 2.15
N ARG A 53 -10.70 -34.52 3.06
CA ARG A 53 -11.60 -33.41 2.70
C ARG A 53 -10.84 -32.18 2.20
N VAL A 54 -9.73 -31.83 2.83
CA VAL A 54 -8.89 -30.70 2.40
C VAL A 54 -8.28 -30.99 1.03
N ARG A 55 -7.77 -32.20 0.80
CA ARG A 55 -7.25 -32.64 -0.50
C ARG A 55 -8.32 -32.54 -1.58
N LYS A 56 -9.51 -33.07 -1.33
CA LYS A 56 -10.64 -32.99 -2.27
C LYS A 56 -11.04 -31.56 -2.61
N ILE A 57 -11.10 -30.66 -1.62
CA ILE A 57 -11.38 -29.24 -1.87
C ILE A 57 -10.27 -28.60 -2.72
N GLY A 58 -9.01 -28.98 -2.49
CA GLY A 58 -7.87 -28.54 -3.30
C GLY A 58 -7.99 -29.00 -4.76
N ASP A 59 -8.34 -30.26 -4.98
CA ASP A 59 -8.53 -30.84 -6.31
C ASP A 59 -9.72 -30.18 -7.06
N ASP A 60 -10.85 -30.00 -6.38
CA ASP A 60 -12.03 -29.32 -6.92
C ASP A 60 -11.71 -27.87 -7.31
N LEU A 61 -10.96 -27.15 -6.46
CA LEU A 61 -10.54 -25.77 -6.75
C LEU A 61 -9.57 -25.70 -7.94
N ASN A 62 -8.60 -26.61 -8.01
CA ASN A 62 -7.67 -26.69 -9.13
C ASN A 62 -8.42 -26.98 -10.44
N GLN A 63 -9.41 -27.87 -10.41
CA GLN A 63 -10.26 -28.14 -11.58
C GLN A 63 -11.02 -26.89 -12.05
N VAL A 64 -11.60 -26.12 -11.13
CA VAL A 64 -12.29 -24.85 -11.46
C VAL A 64 -11.32 -23.83 -12.05
N VAL A 65 -10.10 -23.72 -11.53
CA VAL A 65 -9.07 -22.82 -12.06
C VAL A 65 -8.68 -23.23 -13.48
N GLN A 66 -8.40 -24.51 -13.72
CA GLN A 66 -8.04 -25.02 -15.05
C GLN A 66 -9.15 -24.81 -16.08
N GLU A 67 -10.40 -25.06 -15.70
CA GLU A 67 -11.57 -24.80 -16.56
C GLU A 67 -11.73 -23.30 -16.87
N THR A 68 -11.46 -22.43 -15.89
CA THR A 68 -11.52 -20.98 -16.09
C THR A 68 -10.42 -20.50 -17.04
N ILE A 69 -9.19 -21.01 -16.90
CA ILE A 69 -8.08 -20.72 -17.82
C ILE A 69 -8.45 -21.15 -19.24
N ARG A 70 -8.95 -22.38 -19.41
CA ARG A 70 -9.38 -22.91 -20.71
C ARG A 70 -10.45 -22.04 -21.38
N ARG A 71 -11.42 -21.53 -20.60
CA ARG A 71 -12.45 -20.61 -21.12
C ARG A 71 -11.87 -19.27 -21.55
N LEU A 72 -10.93 -18.71 -20.78
CA LEU A 72 -10.26 -17.46 -21.14
C LEU A 72 -9.42 -17.61 -22.41
N GLU A 73 -8.72 -18.73 -22.58
CA GLU A 73 -7.98 -19.05 -23.80
C GLU A 73 -8.91 -19.13 -25.02
N GLN A 74 -10.07 -19.77 -24.89
CA GLN A 74 -11.07 -19.84 -25.97
C GLN A 74 -11.61 -18.47 -26.36
N VAL A 75 -11.92 -17.62 -25.38
CA VAL A 75 -12.38 -16.24 -25.63
C VAL A 75 -11.28 -15.44 -26.32
N TYR A 76 -10.04 -15.55 -25.86
CA TYR A 76 -8.89 -14.84 -26.46
C TYR A 76 -8.66 -15.25 -27.92
N VAL A 77 -8.68 -16.56 -28.23
CA VAL A 77 -8.55 -17.05 -29.61
C VAL A 77 -9.69 -16.53 -30.49
N SER A 78 -10.93 -16.57 -30.00
CA SER A 78 -12.10 -16.08 -30.73
C SER A 78 -12.02 -14.57 -31.03
N ASP A 79 -11.58 -13.77 -30.06
CA ASP A 79 -11.39 -12.33 -30.23
C ASP A 79 -10.26 -12.01 -31.23
N CYS A 80 -9.17 -12.78 -31.20
CA CYS A 80 -8.09 -12.65 -32.18
C CYS A 80 -8.55 -12.98 -33.60
N GLU A 81 -9.35 -14.04 -33.77
CA GLU A 81 -9.92 -14.42 -35.07
C GLU A 81 -10.89 -13.33 -35.58
N LEU A 82 -11.77 -12.83 -34.71
CA LEU A 82 -12.70 -11.75 -35.06
C LEU A 82 -11.96 -10.47 -35.51
N ARG A 83 -10.88 -10.09 -34.81
CA ARG A 83 -10.06 -8.93 -35.21
C ARG A 83 -9.38 -9.15 -36.55
N ARG A 84 -8.80 -10.32 -36.80
CA ARG A 84 -8.20 -10.66 -38.10
C ARG A 84 -9.22 -10.60 -39.22
N GLU A 85 -10.44 -11.08 -38.99
CA GLU A 85 -11.52 -11.01 -39.97
C GLU A 85 -11.94 -9.56 -40.25
N GLN A 86 -12.10 -8.74 -39.21
CA GLN A 86 -12.41 -7.31 -39.36
C GLN A 86 -11.32 -6.56 -40.13
N GLU A 87 -10.04 -6.84 -39.85
CA GLU A 87 -8.91 -6.28 -40.59
C GLU A 87 -8.93 -6.72 -42.06
N ALA A 88 -9.12 -8.02 -42.33
CA ALA A 88 -9.23 -8.53 -43.71
C ALA A 88 -10.39 -7.88 -44.49
N GLN A 89 -11.56 -7.72 -43.85
CA GLN A 89 -12.70 -7.02 -44.44
C GLN A 89 -12.39 -5.53 -44.70
N SER A 90 -11.66 -4.87 -43.79
CA SER A 90 -11.26 -3.47 -43.97
C SER A 90 -10.32 -3.30 -45.17
N ILE A 91 -9.38 -4.23 -45.37
CA ILE A 91 -8.45 -4.25 -46.51
C ILE A 91 -9.21 -4.45 -47.81
N LEU A 92 -10.14 -5.41 -47.86
CA LEU A 92 -10.98 -5.65 -49.05
C LEU A 92 -11.82 -4.43 -49.43
N ARG A 93 -12.41 -3.74 -48.43
CA ARG A 93 -13.16 -2.48 -48.67
C ARG A 93 -12.25 -1.38 -49.21
N ALA A 94 -11.05 -1.21 -48.64
CA ALA A 94 -10.08 -0.22 -49.11
C ALA A 94 -9.64 -0.50 -50.57
N GLN A 95 -9.38 -1.75 -50.92
CA GLN A 95 -9.04 -2.14 -52.30
C GLN A 95 -10.20 -1.90 -53.28
N ALA A 96 -11.45 -2.18 -52.89
CA ALA A 96 -12.62 -1.89 -53.71
C ALA A 96 -12.80 -0.38 -53.97
N GLN A 97 -12.57 0.46 -52.96
CA GLN A 97 -12.61 1.92 -53.10
C GLN A 97 -11.52 2.43 -54.04
N GLN A 98 -10.29 1.89 -53.95
CA GLN A 98 -9.22 2.25 -54.87
C GLN A 98 -9.56 1.91 -56.32
N ARG A 99 -10.11 0.71 -56.58
CA ARG A 99 -10.55 0.31 -57.94
C ARG A 99 -11.61 1.27 -58.50
N ASN A 100 -12.60 1.66 -57.68
CA ASN A 100 -13.63 2.61 -58.09
C ASN A 100 -13.04 3.99 -58.41
N ASN A 101 -12.06 4.46 -57.64
CA ASN A 101 -11.39 5.74 -57.89
C ASN A 101 -10.54 5.71 -59.17
N THR A 102 -9.84 4.61 -59.46
CA THR A 102 -9.06 4.45 -60.72
C THR A 102 -9.97 4.49 -61.95
N HIS A 103 -11.15 3.86 -61.89
CA HIS A 103 -12.10 3.91 -63.00
C HIS A 103 -12.71 5.30 -63.23
N GLN A 104 -12.89 6.11 -62.17
CA GLN A 104 -13.33 7.50 -62.33
C GLN A 104 -12.23 8.38 -62.93
N ALA A 105 -10.96 8.16 -62.57
CA ALA A 105 -9.84 8.91 -63.13
C ALA A 105 -9.68 8.69 -64.66
N SER A 106 -9.73 7.45 -65.15
CA SER A 106 -9.65 7.19 -66.60
C SER A 106 -10.85 7.72 -67.39
N ARG A 107 -12.02 7.89 -66.78
CA ARG A 107 -13.21 8.39 -67.48
C ARG A 107 -13.16 9.90 -67.75
N ASN A 108 -12.37 10.66 -66.98
CA ASN A 108 -12.21 12.10 -67.16
C ASN A 108 -11.10 12.48 -68.17
N GLU A 109 -10.24 11.55 -68.59
CA GLU A 109 -9.17 11.83 -69.57
C GLU A 109 -9.59 11.71 -71.04
N SER A 110 -10.85 11.35 -71.34
CA SER A 110 -11.32 11.13 -72.71
C SER A 110 -12.21 12.25 -73.29
N GLN A 111 -12.19 13.47 -72.74
CA GLN A 111 -12.83 14.61 -73.40
C GLN A 111 -11.82 15.34 -74.31
N PRO A 112 -12.03 15.35 -75.65
CA PRO A 112 -11.21 16.14 -76.57
C PRO A 112 -11.62 17.61 -76.48
N SER A 113 -10.73 18.43 -75.92
CA SER A 113 -10.82 19.90 -75.91
C SER A 113 -10.45 20.44 -77.30
N GLY A 114 -11.46 20.88 -78.05
CA GLY A 114 -11.29 21.65 -79.27
C GLY A 114 -11.31 23.16 -78.98
N GLY A 115 -10.22 23.85 -79.36
CA GLY A 115 -10.11 25.29 -79.67
C GLY A 115 -10.39 26.30 -78.55
N SER A 116 -9.79 27.48 -78.46
CA SER A 116 -8.97 28.23 -79.41
C SER A 116 -8.31 29.42 -78.68
N GLN A 117 -7.06 29.71 -79.06
CA GLN A 117 -6.38 31.01 -79.19
C GLN A 117 -6.48 32.06 -78.05
N ASN A 118 -5.34 32.42 -77.44
CA ASN A 118 -4.66 33.66 -77.83
C ASN A 118 -3.19 33.73 -77.35
N SER A 119 -2.33 34.02 -78.33
CA SER A 119 -1.00 34.67 -78.35
C SER A 119 -0.88 35.89 -77.39
N GLN A 120 0.28 36.39 -76.92
CA GLN A 120 1.65 36.41 -77.42
C GLN A 120 2.59 37.10 -76.39
N SER A 121 3.91 36.93 -76.58
CA SER A 121 5.05 37.78 -76.12
C SER A 121 5.56 37.60 -74.68
N ARG A 122 6.87 37.63 -74.33
CA ARG A 122 8.15 37.72 -75.05
C ARG A 122 9.32 37.68 -74.02
N SER A 123 10.35 36.89 -74.34
CA SER A 123 11.80 36.91 -74.00
C SER A 123 12.37 37.16 -72.58
N GLN A 124 13.09 36.13 -72.10
CA GLN A 124 14.53 36.08 -71.71
C GLN A 124 15.09 37.07 -70.66
N HIS A 125 15.51 36.55 -69.49
CA HIS A 125 16.93 36.35 -69.12
C HIS A 125 17.11 35.76 -67.71
N SER A 126 17.93 34.70 -67.63
CA SER A 126 18.96 34.39 -66.62
C SER A 126 18.69 34.70 -65.13
N SER A 127 18.64 33.64 -64.30
CA SER A 127 19.64 33.29 -63.25
C SER A 127 19.00 32.37 -62.20
N GLY A 128 19.71 31.31 -61.83
CA GLY A 128 19.16 30.10 -61.23
C GLY A 128 18.51 30.21 -59.85
N VAL A 129 17.51 29.33 -59.65
CA VAL A 129 17.08 28.75 -58.38
C VAL A 129 16.49 27.35 -58.72
N PRO A 130 16.83 26.26 -58.02
CA PRO A 130 16.35 24.93 -58.36
C PRO A 130 14.83 24.79 -58.21
N ALA A 131 14.20 24.19 -59.22
CA ALA A 131 12.77 23.96 -59.33
C ALA A 131 12.27 23.02 -58.22
N GLN A 132 11.43 23.56 -57.35
CA GLN A 132 10.62 22.78 -56.43
C GLN A 132 9.51 22.06 -57.20
N ILE A 133 9.50 20.75 -57.05
CA ILE A 133 8.43 19.83 -57.44
C ILE A 133 7.15 20.25 -56.69
N PRO A 134 5.99 20.43 -57.35
CA PRO A 134 4.73 20.62 -56.65
C PRO A 134 4.33 19.28 -56.02
N HIS A 135 4.84 19.01 -54.83
CA HIS A 135 4.33 17.95 -53.98
C HIS A 135 2.91 18.32 -53.57
N THR A 136 1.92 17.71 -54.23
CA THR A 136 0.54 17.68 -53.77
C THR A 136 0.53 16.94 -52.44
N ALA A 137 0.65 17.71 -51.35
CA ALA A 137 0.65 17.16 -50.00
C ALA A 137 -0.69 16.45 -49.76
N PRO A 138 -0.69 15.19 -49.29
CA PRO A 138 -1.91 14.50 -48.94
C PRO A 138 -2.66 15.33 -47.88
N ALA A 139 -3.95 15.51 -48.10
CA ALA A 139 -4.87 16.25 -47.23
C ALA A 139 -4.57 15.92 -45.76
N GLN A 140 -3.99 16.89 -45.05
CA GLN A 140 -3.81 16.79 -43.61
C GLN A 140 -5.20 16.77 -42.99
N ILE A 141 -5.58 15.59 -42.52
CA ILE A 141 -6.71 15.37 -41.62
C ILE A 141 -6.48 16.30 -40.42
N GLN A 142 -7.19 17.42 -40.40
CA GLN A 142 -7.21 18.35 -39.28
C GLN A 142 -7.77 17.57 -38.08
N ARG A 143 -6.89 17.11 -37.19
CA ARG A 143 -7.30 16.52 -35.92
C ARG A 143 -8.02 17.61 -35.12
N PRO A 144 -9.27 17.37 -34.66
CA PRO A 144 -10.01 18.38 -33.94
C PRO A 144 -9.33 18.69 -32.60
N TYR A 145 -9.03 19.97 -32.41
CA TYR A 145 -8.95 20.72 -31.16
C TYR A 145 -8.22 20.10 -29.95
N GLY A 146 -7.02 20.62 -29.68
CA GLY A 146 -6.78 21.34 -28.42
C GLY A 146 -6.37 20.58 -27.16
N LEU A 147 -6.21 19.25 -27.18
CA LEU A 147 -5.51 18.56 -26.09
C LEU A 147 -4.01 18.70 -26.33
N GLN A 148 -3.39 19.69 -25.68
CA GLN A 148 -1.93 19.74 -25.58
C GLN A 148 -1.46 18.36 -25.11
N PRO A 149 -0.53 17.69 -25.82
CA PRO A 149 -0.02 16.41 -25.37
C PRO A 149 0.52 16.61 -23.96
N THR A 150 -0.18 16.06 -22.96
CA THR A 150 0.24 16.11 -21.58
C THR A 150 1.61 15.46 -21.55
N LYS A 151 2.65 16.25 -21.31
CA LYS A 151 4.03 15.78 -21.24
C LYS A 151 4.08 14.75 -20.12
N LEU A 152 4.00 13.47 -20.48
CA LEU A 152 4.10 12.36 -19.55
C LEU A 152 5.49 12.41 -18.92
N THR A 153 5.53 12.67 -17.62
CA THR A 153 6.77 12.67 -16.84
C THR A 153 6.99 11.28 -16.26
N ILE A 154 8.23 10.79 -16.35
CA ILE A 154 8.62 9.51 -15.74
C ILE A 154 8.52 9.67 -14.20
N PRO A 155 7.72 8.83 -13.51
CA PRO A 155 7.67 8.82 -12.06
C PRO A 155 9.03 8.42 -11.49
N THR A 156 9.44 9.03 -10.38
CA THR A 156 10.73 8.74 -9.73
C THR A 156 10.56 8.24 -8.31
N PHE A 157 11.46 7.38 -7.86
CA PHE A 157 11.49 6.83 -6.49
C PHE A 157 12.91 6.67 -5.99
N SER A 158 13.20 7.19 -4.81
CA SER A 158 14.51 7.18 -4.16
C SER A 158 14.62 6.22 -2.97
N ALA A 159 13.50 5.63 -2.53
CA ALA A 159 13.36 4.90 -1.26
C ALA A 159 13.55 5.76 -0.01
N ALA A 160 13.25 7.06 -0.10
CA ALA A 160 13.18 7.91 1.09
C ALA A 160 12.00 7.51 2.01
N GLU A 161 12.12 7.78 3.31
CA GLU A 161 11.14 7.32 4.32
C GLU A 161 9.71 7.89 4.09
N TYR A 162 9.63 9.07 3.48
CA TYR A 162 8.37 9.76 3.16
C TYR A 162 7.76 9.33 1.82
N GLU A 163 8.50 8.61 0.97
CA GLU A 163 7.98 8.12 -0.30
C GLU A 163 7.03 6.93 -0.08
N LYS A 164 6.13 6.72 -1.04
CA LYS A 164 5.09 5.69 -0.99
C LYS A 164 5.37 4.65 -2.08
N PRO A 165 5.98 3.49 -1.74
CA PRO A 165 6.43 2.51 -2.74
C PRO A 165 5.30 2.02 -3.65
N ILE A 166 4.12 1.75 -3.08
CA ILE A 166 2.95 1.28 -3.84
C ILE A 166 2.38 2.35 -4.77
N GLN A 167 2.41 3.61 -4.33
CA GLN A 167 1.99 4.74 -5.16
C GLN A 167 2.93 4.89 -6.37
N PHE A 168 4.24 4.90 -6.13
CA PHE A 168 5.23 4.93 -7.21
C PHE A 168 5.02 3.77 -8.18
N LEU A 169 4.82 2.54 -7.67
CA LEU A 169 4.62 1.38 -8.52
C LEU A 169 3.38 1.54 -9.40
N ARG A 170 2.27 2.03 -8.86
CA ARG A 170 1.05 2.30 -9.64
C ARG A 170 1.30 3.37 -10.71
N ASP A 171 1.85 4.51 -10.32
CA ASP A 171 2.10 5.63 -11.22
C ASP A 171 3.08 5.23 -12.34
N PHE A 172 4.08 4.39 -12.01
CA PHE A 172 5.01 3.81 -12.97
C PHE A 172 4.32 2.86 -13.96
N MET A 173 3.40 2.01 -13.49
CA MET A 173 2.64 1.11 -14.36
C MET A 173 1.71 1.89 -15.29
N ASP A 174 1.07 2.94 -14.79
CA ASP A 174 0.23 3.82 -15.61
C ASP A 174 1.07 4.48 -16.71
N TYR A 175 2.28 4.96 -16.38
CA TYR A 175 3.24 5.46 -17.36
C TYR A 175 3.66 4.38 -18.37
N TYR A 176 3.99 3.17 -17.89
CA TYR A 176 4.40 2.04 -18.73
C TYR A 176 3.35 1.69 -19.77
N HIS A 177 2.07 1.62 -19.36
CA HIS A 177 0.95 1.34 -20.26
C HIS A 177 0.62 2.50 -21.19
N ALA A 178 0.69 3.74 -20.72
CA ALA A 178 0.40 4.92 -21.53
C ALA A 178 1.41 5.12 -22.67
N VAL A 179 2.69 4.81 -22.42
CA VAL A 179 3.76 4.96 -23.41
C VAL A 179 3.90 3.72 -24.30
N GLY A 180 3.42 2.55 -23.87
CA GLY A 180 3.54 1.30 -24.62
C GLY A 180 4.99 0.80 -24.67
N LEU A 181 5.67 0.80 -23.52
CA LEU A 181 7.09 0.44 -23.46
C LEU A 181 7.30 -1.05 -23.78
N THR A 182 8.24 -1.34 -24.67
CA THR A 182 8.75 -2.71 -24.85
C THR A 182 9.65 -3.11 -23.67
N GLU A 183 9.91 -4.40 -23.50
CA GLU A 183 10.77 -4.91 -22.41
C GLU A 183 12.18 -4.28 -22.39
N TRP A 184 12.76 -4.05 -23.57
CA TRP A 184 14.06 -3.39 -23.68
C TRP A 184 14.00 -1.93 -23.19
N HIS A 185 12.96 -1.17 -23.56
CA HIS A 185 12.80 0.20 -23.09
C HIS A 185 12.49 0.26 -21.59
N PHE A 186 11.76 -0.72 -21.07
CA PHE A 186 11.42 -0.82 -19.66
C PHE A 186 12.65 -0.78 -18.76
N TYR A 187 13.69 -1.56 -19.07
CA TYR A 187 14.92 -1.59 -18.29
C TYR A 187 15.58 -0.21 -18.19
N HIS A 188 15.69 0.51 -19.31
CA HIS A 188 16.27 1.85 -19.36
C HIS A 188 15.42 2.87 -18.59
N VAL A 189 14.09 2.78 -18.71
CA VAL A 189 13.17 3.69 -18.02
C VAL A 189 13.20 3.44 -16.50
N ILE A 190 13.24 2.19 -16.03
CA ILE A 190 13.39 1.90 -14.59
C ILE A 190 14.70 2.44 -14.02
N LYS A 191 15.80 2.27 -14.75
CA LYS A 191 17.10 2.83 -14.34
C LYS A 191 17.04 4.36 -14.19
N GLN A 192 16.18 5.05 -14.96
CA GLN A 192 15.95 6.48 -14.82
C GLN A 192 14.94 6.83 -13.72
N ALA A 193 13.94 5.99 -13.48
CA ALA A 193 12.91 6.18 -12.47
C ALA A 193 13.48 6.01 -11.04
N LEU A 194 14.34 5.02 -10.83
CA LEU A 194 14.91 4.73 -9.52
C LEU A 194 16.15 5.60 -9.25
N LYS A 195 16.18 6.24 -8.08
CA LYS A 195 17.23 7.17 -7.63
C LYS A 195 17.81 6.73 -6.29
N GLY A 196 18.97 7.26 -5.93
CA GLY A 196 19.59 7.03 -4.62
C GLY A 196 19.67 5.53 -4.24
N PRO A 197 19.33 5.16 -3.00
CA PRO A 197 19.32 3.77 -2.54
C PRO A 197 18.48 2.81 -3.40
N ALA A 198 17.36 3.28 -3.97
CA ALA A 198 16.53 2.46 -4.85
C ALA A 198 17.24 2.17 -6.19
N GLY A 199 17.97 3.15 -6.71
CA GLY A 199 18.78 2.99 -7.93
C GLY A 199 19.95 2.02 -7.72
N GLU A 200 20.63 2.11 -6.57
CA GLU A 200 21.69 1.18 -6.18
C GLU A 200 21.16 -0.25 -6.05
N TRP A 201 20.02 -0.43 -5.38
CA TRP A 201 19.34 -1.73 -5.30
C TRP A 201 19.03 -2.28 -6.70
N TRP A 202 18.50 -1.46 -7.60
CA TRP A 202 18.18 -1.89 -8.96
C TRP A 202 19.42 -2.41 -9.68
N TYR A 203 20.56 -1.72 -9.58
CA TYR A 203 21.81 -2.16 -10.18
C TYR A 203 22.19 -3.59 -9.79
N HIS A 204 21.96 -3.98 -8.53
CA HIS A 204 22.28 -5.33 -8.03
C HIS A 204 21.30 -6.42 -8.47
N VAL A 205 20.04 -6.09 -8.70
CA VAL A 205 19.00 -7.11 -9.00
C VAL A 205 18.63 -7.18 -10.47
N SER A 206 19.02 -6.17 -11.26
CA SER A 206 18.52 -5.97 -12.62
C SER A 206 18.83 -7.12 -13.59
N ASP A 207 19.95 -7.82 -13.41
CA ASP A 207 20.33 -8.98 -14.23
C ASP A 207 19.36 -10.16 -14.08
N ASN A 208 18.64 -10.21 -12.95
CA ASN A 208 17.70 -11.27 -12.61
C ASN A 208 16.23 -10.86 -12.83
N VAL A 209 16.00 -9.73 -13.51
CA VAL A 209 14.66 -9.18 -13.77
C VAL A 209 14.46 -9.11 -15.27
N THR A 210 13.76 -10.10 -15.82
CA THR A 210 13.48 -10.19 -17.27
C THR A 210 12.14 -9.56 -17.63
N THR A 211 11.14 -9.68 -16.73
CA THR A 211 9.78 -9.18 -16.99
C THR A 211 9.39 -8.03 -16.06
N ILE A 212 8.40 -7.24 -16.49
CA ILE A 212 7.78 -6.21 -15.64
C ILE A 212 7.16 -6.81 -14.37
N HIS A 213 6.64 -8.03 -14.45
CA HIS A 213 6.08 -8.73 -13.29
C HIS A 213 7.16 -9.12 -12.28
N ASP A 214 8.34 -9.56 -12.74
CA ASP A 214 9.47 -9.82 -11.87
C ASP A 214 9.93 -8.57 -11.12
N PHE A 215 9.97 -7.44 -11.84
CA PHE A 215 10.26 -6.16 -11.21
C PHE A 215 9.23 -5.81 -10.13
N GLN A 216 7.93 -5.87 -10.44
CA GLN A 216 6.87 -5.57 -9.46
C GLN A 216 7.00 -6.44 -8.20
N ARG A 217 7.23 -7.75 -8.38
CA ARG A 217 7.40 -8.70 -7.28
C ARG A 217 8.62 -8.35 -6.43
N ARG A 218 9.81 -8.24 -7.03
CA ARG A 218 11.05 -7.94 -6.29
C ARG A 218 11.03 -6.55 -5.65
N PHE A 219 10.42 -5.57 -6.32
CA PHE A 219 10.24 -4.23 -5.78
C PHE A 219 9.37 -4.25 -4.52
N LYS A 220 8.23 -4.97 -4.56
CA LYS A 220 7.37 -5.16 -3.39
C LYS A 220 8.09 -5.93 -2.29
N GLU A 221 8.80 -7.00 -2.60
CA GLU A 221 9.58 -7.76 -1.62
C GLU A 221 10.63 -6.88 -0.92
N ARG A 222 11.28 -5.97 -1.64
CA ARG A 222 12.31 -5.09 -1.07
C ARG A 222 11.74 -3.91 -0.29
N PHE A 223 10.81 -3.17 -0.88
CA PHE A 223 10.34 -1.87 -0.37
C PHE A 223 8.95 -1.91 0.26
N TRP A 224 8.22 -3.02 0.13
CA TRP A 224 6.88 -3.22 0.67
C TRP A 224 6.68 -4.62 1.30
N SER A 225 7.75 -5.14 1.91
CA SER A 225 7.76 -6.47 2.52
C SER A 225 6.73 -6.60 3.65
N ARG A 226 6.39 -7.84 4.02
CA ARG A 226 5.51 -8.11 5.17
C ARG A 226 6.01 -7.44 6.45
N MET A 227 7.32 -7.37 6.66
CA MET A 227 7.92 -6.71 7.82
C MET A 227 7.70 -5.19 7.78
N ILE A 228 7.86 -4.55 6.61
CA ILE A 228 7.59 -3.11 6.45
C ILE A 228 6.10 -2.84 6.71
N GLN A 229 5.22 -3.66 6.14
CA GLN A 229 3.77 -3.58 6.36
C GLN A 229 3.40 -3.78 7.84
N ALA A 230 4.03 -4.73 8.53
CA ALA A 230 3.85 -4.97 9.96
C ALA A 230 4.25 -3.74 10.78
N ARG A 231 5.37 -3.09 10.46
CA ARG A 231 5.79 -1.85 11.13
C ARG A 231 4.81 -0.70 10.91
N LYS A 232 4.21 -0.59 9.71
CA LYS A 232 3.14 0.39 9.46
C LYS A 232 1.89 0.06 10.30
N ARG A 233 1.52 -1.21 10.40
CA ARG A 233 0.40 -1.68 11.25
C ARG A 233 0.67 -1.41 12.73
N GLU A 234 1.86 -1.70 13.21
CA GLU A 234 2.29 -1.38 14.57
C GLU A 234 2.14 0.12 14.87
N LYS A 235 2.53 0.99 13.94
CA LYS A 235 2.32 2.44 14.09
C LYS A 235 0.85 2.83 14.25
N LEU A 236 -0.08 2.08 13.66
CA LEU A 236 -1.51 2.27 13.90
C LEU A 236 -1.94 1.76 15.28
N GLU A 237 -1.32 0.70 15.81
CA GLU A 237 -1.68 0.15 17.13
C GLU A 237 -1.13 0.99 18.30
N THR A 238 0.13 1.42 18.20
CA THR A 238 0.90 1.99 19.31
C THR A 238 1.32 3.44 19.08
N GLY A 239 0.82 4.05 18.00
CA GLY A 239 1.07 5.45 17.70
C GLY A 239 0.61 6.38 18.82
N TYR A 240 1.30 7.51 18.93
CA TYR A 240 0.92 8.60 19.83
C TYR A 240 1.02 9.93 19.08
N TYR A 241 0.02 10.79 19.27
CA TYR A 241 -0.01 12.15 18.73
C TYR A 241 0.75 13.09 19.67
N ASN A 242 1.73 13.81 19.13
CA ASN A 242 2.46 14.81 19.90
C ASN A 242 1.81 16.20 19.73
N ALA A 243 1.13 16.67 20.78
CA ALA A 243 0.48 17.99 20.80
C ALA A 243 1.47 19.16 20.73
N ASP A 244 2.71 18.97 21.17
CA ASP A 244 3.76 20.01 21.09
C ASP A 244 4.37 20.11 19.68
N GLY A 245 3.99 19.21 18.76
CA GLY A 245 4.46 19.21 17.38
C GLY A 245 3.79 20.28 16.51
N ASN A 246 4.43 20.62 15.39
CA ASN A 246 3.87 21.54 14.38
C ASN A 246 2.76 20.91 13.51
N GLN A 247 2.21 19.76 13.90
CA GLN A 247 1.24 19.00 13.10
C GLN A 247 -0.13 19.01 13.79
N SER A 248 -1.19 19.31 13.04
CA SER A 248 -2.56 19.21 13.58
C SER A 248 -2.96 17.75 13.84
N ARG A 249 -4.02 17.54 14.64
CA ARG A 249 -4.52 16.19 14.90
C ARG A 249 -5.01 15.52 13.62
N SER A 250 -5.65 16.28 12.74
CA SER A 250 -6.14 15.83 11.43
C SER A 250 -5.00 15.45 10.49
N GLU A 251 -3.95 16.28 10.38
CA GLU A 251 -2.77 16.00 9.56
C GLU A 251 -2.06 14.72 10.01
N TYR A 252 -1.96 14.50 11.32
CA TYR A 252 -1.40 13.27 11.89
C TYR A 252 -2.18 12.03 11.44
N VAL A 253 -3.52 12.06 11.56
CA VAL A 253 -4.39 10.95 11.13
C VAL A 253 -4.27 10.73 9.63
N ILE A 254 -4.29 11.78 8.81
CA ILE A 254 -4.13 11.68 7.35
C ILE A 254 -2.79 11.01 7.00
N ALA A 255 -1.71 11.40 7.68
CA ALA A 255 -0.38 10.85 7.41
C ALA A 255 -0.30 9.34 7.69
N ILE A 256 -0.92 8.85 8.78
CA ILE A 256 -0.96 7.42 9.10
C ILE A 256 -1.98 6.69 8.23
N TYR A 257 -3.20 7.22 8.07
CA TYR A 257 -4.26 6.61 7.27
C TYR A 257 -3.79 6.31 5.85
N ASN A 258 -3.08 7.25 5.21
CA ASN A 258 -2.51 7.05 3.88
C ASN A 258 -1.50 5.89 3.80
N GLN A 259 -0.80 5.60 4.90
CA GLN A 259 0.15 4.47 4.97
C GLN A 259 -0.60 3.15 5.18
N ILE A 260 -1.65 3.16 6.01
CA ILE A 260 -2.47 1.98 6.33
C ILE A 260 -3.34 1.56 5.14
N LYS A 261 -3.90 2.52 4.40
CA LYS A 261 -4.72 2.25 3.22
C LYS A 261 -3.93 1.59 2.09
N ALA A 262 -2.61 1.74 2.07
CA ALA A 262 -1.72 1.12 1.10
C ALA A 262 -1.31 -0.32 1.47
N LEU A 263 -1.73 -0.85 2.62
CA LEU A 263 -1.47 -2.24 3.01
C LEU A 263 -2.24 -3.21 2.11
N ASP A 264 -1.72 -4.43 1.96
CA ASP A 264 -2.38 -5.47 1.15
C ASP A 264 -3.74 -5.89 1.75
N ALA A 265 -3.85 -5.84 3.09
CA ALA A 265 -5.08 -6.08 3.84
C ALA A 265 -5.28 -4.96 4.88
N PRO A 266 -5.87 -3.82 4.47
CA PRO A 266 -6.14 -2.71 5.38
C PRO A 266 -7.23 -3.10 6.39
N PRO A 267 -7.12 -2.68 7.67
CA PRO A 267 -8.20 -2.80 8.65
C PRO A 267 -9.49 -2.13 8.19
N SER A 268 -10.62 -2.44 8.81
CA SER A 268 -11.86 -1.70 8.56
C SER A 268 -11.73 -0.26 9.07
N GLU A 269 -12.43 0.70 8.45
CA GLU A 269 -12.36 2.11 8.89
C GLU A 269 -12.83 2.29 10.35
N VAL A 270 -13.82 1.50 10.78
CA VAL A 270 -14.28 1.50 12.17
C VAL A 270 -13.17 1.05 13.12
N ASP A 271 -12.43 -0.01 12.78
CA ASP A 271 -11.29 -0.46 13.58
C ASP A 271 -10.14 0.56 13.56
N MET A 272 -9.92 1.23 12.42
CA MET A 272 -8.92 2.30 12.34
C MET A 272 -9.27 3.47 13.26
N ILE A 273 -10.53 3.92 13.29
CA ILE A 273 -10.99 5.01 14.16
C ILE A 273 -10.81 4.64 15.63
N ASP A 274 -11.17 3.40 16.01
CA ASP A 274 -10.96 2.92 17.38
C ASP A 274 -9.47 2.97 17.77
N LYS A 275 -8.58 2.53 16.88
CA LYS A 275 -7.12 2.59 17.10
C LYS A 275 -6.60 4.03 17.15
N PHE A 276 -7.02 4.89 16.21
CA PHE A 276 -6.66 6.31 16.21
C PHE A 276 -7.10 7.03 17.47
N SER A 277 -8.27 6.69 18.03
CA SER A 277 -8.75 7.33 19.26
C SER A 277 -7.76 7.18 20.42
N ARG A 278 -7.01 6.07 20.47
CA ARG A 278 -6.02 5.77 21.51
C ARG A 278 -4.69 6.51 21.33
N HIS A 279 -4.48 7.16 20.18
CA HIS A 279 -3.27 7.95 19.91
C HIS A 279 -3.33 9.32 20.57
N PHE A 280 -4.53 9.78 20.96
CA PHE A 280 -4.76 11.09 21.54
C PHE A 280 -4.88 11.02 23.06
N ASP A 281 -4.88 12.19 23.68
CA ASP A 281 -5.16 12.37 25.09
C ASP A 281 -6.60 11.94 25.45
N TYR A 282 -6.82 11.66 26.74
CA TYR A 282 -8.08 11.09 27.25
C TYR A 282 -9.32 11.93 26.90
N GLU A 283 -9.20 13.26 26.88
CA GLU A 283 -10.32 14.14 26.54
C GLU A 283 -10.70 14.01 25.07
N THR A 284 -9.72 14.09 24.17
CA THR A 284 -9.92 13.89 22.73
C THR A 284 -10.44 12.48 22.43
N GLN A 285 -9.86 11.44 23.05
CA GLN A 285 -10.29 10.06 22.90
C GLN A 285 -11.77 9.89 23.25
N ASN A 286 -12.20 10.39 24.42
CA ASN A 286 -13.60 10.32 24.84
C ASN A 286 -14.53 11.07 23.91
N ALA A 287 -14.10 12.23 23.41
CA ALA A 287 -14.87 13.01 22.46
C ALA A 287 -15.09 12.24 21.14
N ILE A 288 -14.06 11.54 20.64
CA ILE A 288 -14.16 10.66 19.45
C ILE A 288 -15.16 9.53 19.72
N ILE A 289 -15.04 8.83 20.85
CA ILE A 289 -15.90 7.70 21.23
C ILE A 289 -17.37 8.15 21.34
N ALA A 290 -17.62 9.33 21.92
CA ALA A 290 -18.97 9.88 22.08
C ALA A 290 -19.66 10.16 20.74
N GLN A 291 -18.91 10.57 19.72
CA GLN A 291 -19.46 10.90 18.39
C GLN A 291 -19.82 9.67 17.55
N ARG A 292 -19.34 8.46 17.90
CA ARG A 292 -19.65 7.19 17.20
C ARG A 292 -19.38 7.23 15.68
N LEU A 293 -18.27 7.86 15.29
CA LEU A 293 -17.86 8.02 13.90
C LEU A 293 -17.65 6.68 13.22
N ARG A 294 -18.02 6.58 11.93
CA ARG A 294 -17.90 5.32 11.15
C ARG A 294 -16.90 5.43 10.01
N ARG A 295 -16.56 6.65 9.59
CA ARG A 295 -15.66 6.93 8.48
C ARG A 295 -14.48 7.76 8.93
N VAL A 296 -13.31 7.50 8.34
CA VAL A 296 -12.09 8.25 8.70
C VAL A 296 -12.20 9.72 8.29
N ASP A 297 -12.90 10.02 7.20
CA ASP A 297 -13.15 11.40 6.76
C ASP A 297 -13.94 12.20 7.81
N GLU A 298 -14.94 11.59 8.45
CA GLU A 298 -15.72 12.20 9.54
C GLU A 298 -14.85 12.49 10.77
N LEU A 299 -13.88 11.60 11.06
CA LEU A 299 -12.90 11.79 12.12
C LEU A 299 -11.97 12.97 11.82
N ILE A 300 -11.47 13.08 10.59
CA ILE A 300 -10.61 14.19 10.17
C ILE A 300 -11.34 15.52 10.34
N GLU A 301 -12.57 15.64 9.82
CA GLU A 301 -13.38 16.86 9.96
C GLU A 301 -13.69 17.19 11.43
N PHE A 302 -13.93 16.17 12.26
CA PHE A 302 -14.16 16.35 13.68
C PHE A 302 -12.94 16.90 14.41
N LEU A 303 -11.75 16.35 14.11
CA LEU A 303 -10.48 16.81 14.68
C LEU A 303 -10.15 18.24 14.23
N ASP A 304 -10.40 18.58 12.96
CA ASP A 304 -10.24 19.96 12.47
C ASP A 304 -11.14 20.93 13.24
N ARG A 305 -12.38 20.55 13.53
CA ARG A 305 -13.28 21.39 14.36
C ARG A 305 -12.75 21.56 15.78
N LEU A 306 -12.24 20.50 16.41
CA LEU A 306 -11.65 20.58 17.76
C LEU A 306 -10.42 21.49 17.79
N ASP A 307 -9.52 21.36 16.82
CA ASP A 307 -8.30 22.18 16.71
C ASP A 307 -8.64 23.66 16.50
N ASN A 308 -9.70 23.96 15.75
CA ASN A 308 -10.18 25.33 15.53
C ASN A 308 -10.85 25.95 16.76
N VAL A 309 -11.62 25.17 17.54
CA VAL A 309 -12.22 25.66 18.81
C VAL A 309 -11.14 26.00 19.84
N GLY A 310 -10.07 25.20 19.92
CA GLY A 310 -8.94 25.47 20.81
C GLY A 310 -8.26 26.81 20.53
N LYS A 311 -8.05 27.15 19.24
CA LYS A 311 -7.45 28.42 18.81
C LYS A 311 -8.30 29.63 19.19
N LEU A 312 -9.61 29.57 18.94
CA LEU A 312 -10.54 30.66 19.27
C LEU A 312 -10.62 30.96 20.77
N ASN A 313 -10.43 29.94 21.62
CA ASN A 313 -10.43 30.13 23.07
C ASN A 313 -9.09 30.71 23.58
N HIS A 314 -7.98 30.49 22.86
CA HIS A 314 -6.67 31.04 23.22
C HIS A 314 -6.52 32.52 22.85
N ASP A 315 -7.21 32.97 21.80
CA ASP A 315 -7.18 34.36 21.32
C ASP A 315 -8.13 35.29 22.11
N LYS A 316 -8.94 34.75 23.03
CA LYS A 316 -9.66 35.61 23.98
C LYS A 316 -8.63 36.15 24.98
N PRO A 317 -8.34 37.47 24.99
CA PRO A 317 -7.52 38.05 26.05
C PRO A 317 -8.17 37.65 27.37
N PRO A 318 -7.39 37.24 28.40
CA PRO A 318 -7.93 36.75 29.65
C PRO A 318 -8.95 37.77 30.12
N GLU A 319 -10.22 37.37 30.07
CA GLU A 319 -11.33 38.24 30.40
C GLU A 319 -11.07 38.65 31.84
N ARG A 320 -10.57 39.89 32.00
CA ARG A 320 -10.27 40.46 33.30
C ARG A 320 -11.58 40.41 34.05
N SER A 321 -11.73 39.39 34.89
CA SER A 321 -12.89 39.19 35.73
C SER A 321 -13.26 40.56 36.32
N PRO A 322 -14.46 41.10 36.05
CA PRO A 322 -14.92 42.33 36.68
C PRO A 322 -15.05 42.17 38.21
N PHE A 323 -14.91 40.93 38.71
CA PHE A 323 -14.86 40.56 40.11
C PHE A 323 -13.44 40.27 40.62
N ALA A 324 -12.39 40.79 39.97
CA ALA A 324 -11.15 41.12 40.67
C ALA A 324 -11.49 42.14 41.76
N ARG A 325 -12.00 41.60 42.87
CA ARG A 325 -12.33 42.28 44.10
C ARG A 325 -11.15 43.17 44.42
N ARG A 326 -11.47 44.45 44.63
CA ARG A 326 -10.69 45.34 45.49
C ARG A 326 -10.15 44.52 46.65
N GLU A 327 -8.85 44.26 46.63
CA GLU A 327 -8.09 43.97 47.83
C GLU A 327 -8.44 45.09 48.82
N PRO A 328 -9.12 44.80 49.94
CA PRO A 328 -9.29 45.81 50.97
C PRO A 328 -7.91 46.11 51.51
N TYR A 329 -7.50 47.37 51.38
CA TYR A 329 -6.35 47.96 52.06
C TYR A 329 -6.38 47.58 53.54
N TYR A 330 -5.72 46.49 53.93
CA TYR A 330 -5.32 46.29 55.31
C TYR A 330 -4.10 47.18 55.56
N THR A 331 -4.42 48.36 56.05
CA THR A 331 -3.69 49.13 57.06
C THR A 331 -2.34 48.56 57.47
N ARG A 332 -1.30 49.22 56.97
CA ARG A 332 0.03 49.36 57.56
C ARG A 332 -0.04 49.45 59.09
N ALA A 333 0.33 48.39 59.80
CA ALA A 333 0.63 48.43 61.23
C ALA A 333 2.15 48.62 61.44
N PRO A 334 2.58 49.39 62.44
CA PRO A 334 3.92 49.94 62.52
C PRO A 334 4.95 48.99 63.14
N GLU A 335 6.21 49.25 62.81
CA GLU A 335 7.42 48.75 63.44
C GLU A 335 7.32 48.80 64.97
N PHE A 336 7.54 47.66 65.63
CA PHE A 336 7.98 47.64 67.01
C PHE A 336 9.18 46.72 67.18
N THR A 337 10.23 47.36 67.65
CA THR A 337 11.56 46.89 67.99
C THR A 337 11.52 46.03 69.28
N SER A 338 12.13 44.83 69.22
CA SER A 338 12.85 44.14 70.33
C SER A 338 12.08 43.72 71.61
N PRO A 339 12.68 42.95 72.56
CA PRO A 339 13.75 41.93 72.52
C PRO A 339 13.40 40.62 73.29
N ASN A 340 14.30 39.62 73.21
CA ASN A 340 14.56 38.53 74.19
C ASN A 340 13.45 38.09 75.17
N ARG A 341 12.93 36.86 74.99
CA ARG A 341 12.56 35.99 76.12
C ARG A 341 12.74 34.51 75.82
N ILE A 342 13.75 33.96 76.46
CA ILE A 342 13.97 32.54 76.72
C ILE A 342 12.77 31.99 77.50
N LEU A 343 12.16 30.90 77.04
CA LEU A 343 11.52 29.89 77.89
C LEU A 343 11.61 28.50 77.22
N PRO A 344 11.87 27.44 77.99
CA PRO A 344 12.29 26.14 77.49
C PRO A 344 11.12 25.14 77.34
N GLY A 345 11.34 24.12 76.52
CA GLY A 345 10.76 22.80 76.74
C GLY A 345 9.38 22.55 76.14
N ARG A 346 9.36 22.03 74.90
CA ARG A 346 8.64 20.78 74.59
C ARG A 346 9.19 20.22 73.29
N HIS A 347 9.96 19.14 73.44
CA HIS A 347 10.39 18.28 72.36
C HIS A 347 9.16 17.71 71.66
N ILE A 348 8.93 18.13 70.42
CA ILE A 348 8.16 17.38 69.44
C ILE A 348 9.21 16.71 68.55
N PRO A 349 9.29 15.37 68.47
CA PRO A 349 10.20 14.72 67.54
C PRO A 349 9.77 15.06 66.11
N ARG A 350 10.65 15.83 65.48
CA ARG A 350 10.65 16.22 64.07
C ARG A 350 10.71 14.94 63.23
N ARG A 351 9.58 14.58 62.65
CA ARG A 351 9.49 13.54 61.61
C ARG A 351 10.34 14.00 60.44
N GLU A 352 11.40 13.25 60.17
CA GLU A 352 12.30 13.44 59.04
C GLU A 352 11.51 13.33 57.73
N GLU A 353 11.15 14.48 57.17
CA GLU A 353 10.81 14.60 55.77
C GLU A 353 12.08 14.35 54.96
N TYR A 354 12.13 13.15 54.38
CA TYR A 354 13.03 12.81 53.29
C TYR A 354 12.76 13.73 52.09
N HIS A 355 13.45 14.88 52.06
CA HIS A 355 13.75 15.58 50.82
C HIS A 355 14.66 14.69 49.97
N ARG A 356 14.05 13.92 49.06
CA ARG A 356 14.75 13.28 47.94
C ARG A 356 15.03 14.35 46.89
N ASP A 357 16.20 14.94 46.99
CA ASP A 357 16.86 15.61 45.88
C ASP A 357 17.22 14.56 44.81
N PHE A 358 16.36 14.40 43.80
CA PHE A 358 16.72 13.77 42.53
C PHE A 358 17.04 14.86 41.49
N ARG A 359 18.06 15.66 41.78
CA ARG A 359 18.91 16.24 40.72
C ARG A 359 20.00 15.22 40.43
N ARG A 360 19.80 14.40 39.39
CA ARG A 360 20.85 13.54 38.86
C ARG A 360 21.17 13.98 37.44
N ASP A 361 22.24 14.75 37.34
CA ASP A 361 23.07 14.84 36.14
C ASP A 361 23.38 13.41 35.67
N ASN A 362 22.93 13.06 34.46
CA ASN A 362 23.34 11.82 33.79
C ASN A 362 23.66 12.08 32.32
N THR A 363 24.54 13.05 32.10
CA THR A 363 25.29 13.20 30.86
C THR A 363 26.75 12.84 31.13
N ARG A 364 27.15 11.57 30.88
CA ARG A 364 28.49 11.19 30.39
C ARG A 364 28.64 9.67 30.21
N ASN A 365 29.26 9.34 29.08
CA ASN A 365 30.07 8.14 28.81
C ASN A 365 29.41 6.75 28.80
N TYR A 366 28.90 6.39 27.63
CA TYR A 366 29.08 5.03 27.10
C TYR A 366 29.92 5.09 25.82
N GLN A 367 31.21 5.34 26.01
CA GLN A 367 32.27 4.92 25.09
C GLN A 367 33.14 3.90 25.83
N SER A 368 33.58 2.89 25.09
CA SER A 368 34.51 1.82 25.44
C SER A 368 34.08 0.82 26.53
N ASN A 369 33.48 -0.29 26.10
CA ASN A 369 33.94 -1.61 26.51
C ASN A 369 33.55 -2.63 25.43
N ARG A 370 34.46 -2.80 24.47
CA ARG A 370 34.48 -3.90 23.51
C ARG A 370 35.39 -4.97 24.11
N PRO A 371 34.89 -6.09 24.66
CA PRO A 371 35.77 -7.22 24.94
C PRO A 371 36.19 -7.82 23.60
N ALA A 372 37.50 -7.80 23.37
CA ALA A 372 38.12 -8.66 22.40
C ALA A 372 37.99 -10.11 22.88
N ASN A 373 37.71 -10.97 21.91
CA ASN A 373 38.19 -12.35 21.81
C ASN A 373 37.26 -13.49 22.27
N VAL A 374 37.20 -14.48 21.36
CA VAL A 374 36.91 -15.92 21.51
C VAL A 374 35.45 -16.41 21.54
N HIS A 375 34.87 -16.64 20.35
CA HIS A 375 34.62 -18.00 19.85
C HIS A 375 34.30 -17.93 18.35
N GLU A 376 35.32 -18.28 17.57
CA GLU A 376 35.24 -18.71 16.19
C GLU A 376 34.32 -19.95 16.17
N ILE A 377 33.09 -19.77 15.69
CA ILE A 377 32.23 -20.90 15.34
C ILE A 377 32.65 -21.27 13.93
N ASP A 378 33.54 -22.25 13.85
CA ASP A 378 33.76 -23.05 12.64
C ASP A 378 32.41 -23.63 12.24
N ILE A 379 31.84 -23.06 11.18
CA ILE A 379 30.71 -23.66 10.47
C ILE A 379 31.36 -24.72 9.57
N HIS A 380 31.52 -25.93 10.11
CA HIS A 380 31.74 -27.10 9.28
C HIS A 380 30.55 -27.23 8.33
N GLU A 381 30.82 -27.00 7.04
CA GLU A 381 30.02 -27.49 5.93
C GLU A 381 29.68 -28.96 6.18
N THR A 382 28.42 -29.20 6.52
CA THR A 382 27.84 -30.53 6.44
C THR A 382 27.38 -30.66 5.00
N GLU A 383 28.23 -31.27 4.17
CA GLU A 383 27.85 -31.78 2.86
C GLU A 383 26.72 -32.81 3.08
N GLU A 384 25.46 -32.37 2.94
CA GLU A 384 24.36 -33.29 2.69
C GLU A 384 24.52 -33.82 1.26
N GLU A 385 25.17 -34.98 1.16
CA GLU A 385 25.10 -35.85 -0.01
C GLU A 385 23.63 -36.20 -0.29
N PHE A 386 23.07 -35.55 -1.32
CA PHE A 386 21.84 -36.01 -1.95
C PHE A 386 22.08 -37.40 -2.55
N PRO A 387 21.19 -38.38 -2.32
CA PRO A 387 21.23 -39.64 -3.04
C PRO A 387 21.10 -39.36 -4.54
N ARG A 388 22.12 -39.73 -5.31
CA ARG A 388 22.04 -39.82 -6.76
C ARG A 388 21.11 -40.99 -7.09
N ASP A 389 19.91 -40.67 -7.54
CA ASP A 389 19.04 -41.66 -8.19
C ASP A 389 19.73 -42.12 -9.48
N ASP A 390 20.26 -43.33 -9.38
CA ASP A 390 20.90 -44.12 -10.41
C ASP A 390 19.83 -44.59 -11.41
N VAL A 391 19.49 -43.76 -12.38
CA VAL A 391 18.68 -44.17 -13.54
C VAL A 391 19.61 -44.84 -14.54
N SER A 392 19.91 -46.09 -14.25
CA SER A 392 20.54 -47.03 -15.17
C SER A 392 19.68 -47.24 -16.41
N ALA A 393 20.38 -47.31 -17.54
CA ALA A 393 19.90 -47.53 -18.88
C ALA A 393 19.14 -48.86 -19.03
N GLU A 394 17.97 -48.80 -19.66
CA GLU A 394 17.47 -49.93 -20.47
C GLU A 394 17.50 -49.51 -21.95
N SER A 395 18.61 -49.91 -22.57
CA SER A 395 18.74 -50.18 -23.98
C SER A 395 17.68 -51.18 -24.43
N ASN A 396 16.75 -50.79 -25.30
CA ASN A 396 16.01 -51.74 -26.12
C ASN A 396 16.23 -51.42 -27.60
N GLN A 397 17.16 -52.19 -28.17
CA GLN A 397 17.46 -52.30 -29.58
C GLN A 397 16.66 -53.50 -30.08
N GLN A 398 15.58 -53.27 -30.84
CA GLN A 398 15.00 -54.28 -31.72
C GLN A 398 14.64 -53.63 -33.05
N GLY A 399 15.38 -54.02 -34.08
CA GLY A 399 15.04 -53.76 -35.46
C GLY A 399 14.09 -54.83 -36.02
N SER A 400 13.23 -54.37 -36.91
CA SER A 400 12.66 -55.08 -38.07
C SER A 400 11.83 -54.00 -38.79
N GLY A 401 12.02 -53.64 -40.06
CA GLY A 401 12.29 -54.52 -41.19
C GLY A 401 10.99 -55.20 -41.63
N ASN A 402 10.14 -54.50 -42.41
CA ASN A 402 9.52 -55.01 -43.65
C ASN A 402 8.38 -54.11 -44.15
N GLU A 403 8.33 -54.05 -45.49
CA GLU A 403 7.31 -53.56 -46.44
C GLU A 403 7.13 -52.06 -46.67
#